data_AF-A0A9N8ZQN7-F1
#
_entry.id   AF-A0A9N8ZQN7-F1
#
_cell.length_a   1.000
_cell.length_b   1.000
_cell.length_c   1.000
_cell.angle_alpha   90.00
_cell.angle_beta   90.00
_cell.angle_gamma   90.00
#
_symmetry.space_group_name_H-M   'P 1'
#
loop_
_entity.id
_entity.type
_entity.pdbx_description
1 polymer ?
#
loop_
_entity_poly.entity_id
_entity_poly.type
_entity_poly.pdbx_seq_one_letter_code
_entity_poly.pdbx_strand_id
1 'polypeptide(L)'
;MLAGQEVRDRHSESKYGVISQFPVIDSPADPLNLNNFNSERSFEHFEVGYSKFGLKRYNITVELAASKRTGLHRYTFPPTKNNVKIIIDLPHNLHVLTYAGGWNQGGPYIVYFCSQFNVDAIEFATWTSDNPYYQGQIYFDGNTYFGKINGAILTFNATKNPVIKSRVGISFISADQACLNAESEIPDWNFEKTVQETVNAWQTELEKIYVEGATDDFKTIFYTVDIVRSLIDTYQNEGYMPDGRSGLENGITQGGSNGDMVVNLWNPNITFNGKYDELLFYVLNTLNLLDLMLLIKGAKGFMMPRYENGTYKIIDILGEDGVHYAFYEATPWEYSLDIPFDVKRLIELTGGPKLFEERLDKTFSNKTYLNGYYNIGNEPDFFHVCLYHFIGKQYKSVEIIRDILKTRFGSGQDGVPGNDDSGAMGSWFAFNAIGLYPLETHVNPYIQNVKLNTKNWKKTWFRHSDIANGAIMEFVMGPEPSKVWGVIGENDDKIDVEDRVVPPSMSSTNIDD
;
A
#
# COMPACT_ATOMS: atom_id res chain seq x y z
N MET A 1 19.52 12.49 25.66
CA MET A 1 18.24 12.52 24.93
C MET A 1 18.36 13.62 23.88
N LEU A 2 17.91 13.36 22.65
CA LEU A 2 17.79 14.36 21.59
C LEU A 2 16.38 14.31 21.03
N ALA A 3 15.77 15.48 20.91
CA ALA A 3 14.44 15.68 20.35
C ALA A 3 14.52 16.76 19.27
N GLY A 4 13.76 16.61 18.20
CA GLY A 4 13.80 17.53 17.07
C GLY A 4 12.47 17.61 16.32
N GLN A 5 12.35 18.67 15.52
CA GLN A 5 11.26 18.90 14.58
C GLN A 5 11.84 18.90 13.17
N GLU A 6 11.41 17.97 12.32
CA GLU A 6 11.84 17.88 10.92
C GLU A 6 10.73 18.33 9.97
N VAL A 7 11.14 18.98 8.89
CA VAL A 7 10.32 19.45 7.77
C VAL A 7 11.29 19.66 6.58
N ARG A 8 10.97 19.31 5.30
CA ARG A 8 11.70 19.90 4.12
C ARG A 8 11.40 19.42 2.64
N ASP A 9 12.20 19.73 1.57
CA ASP A 9 11.81 19.92 0.11
C ASP A 9 11.97 18.81 -0.98
N ARG A 10 11.24 19.08 -2.09
CA ARG A 10 11.36 18.73 -3.54
C ARG A 10 12.36 17.69 -4.09
N HIS A 11 11.78 16.91 -5.01
CA HIS A 11 12.38 16.37 -6.25
C HIS A 11 13.58 15.41 -6.11
N SER A 12 13.60 14.60 -5.06
CA SER A 12 14.30 13.31 -5.05
C SER A 12 13.44 12.24 -4.36
N GLU A 13 13.78 10.97 -4.58
CA GLU A 13 13.02 9.75 -4.22
C GLU A 13 12.27 9.83 -2.87
N SER A 14 10.96 9.54 -2.88
CA SER A 14 10.05 9.59 -1.73
C SER A 14 10.52 8.73 -0.54
N LYS A 15 11.28 9.34 0.38
CA LYS A 15 11.68 8.77 1.66
C LYS A 15 11.33 9.77 2.75
N TYR A 16 10.71 9.30 3.83
CA TYR A 16 9.99 10.12 4.80
C TYR A 16 10.34 9.70 6.24
N GLY A 17 10.60 10.65 7.13
CA GLY A 17 10.78 10.40 8.58
C GLY A 17 12.04 9.61 8.99
N VAL A 18 13.06 9.52 8.13
CA VAL A 18 14.24 8.65 8.33
C VAL A 18 15.29 9.26 9.25
N ILE A 19 15.19 8.97 10.56
CA ILE A 19 16.16 9.41 11.58
C ILE A 19 17.48 8.62 11.46
N SER A 20 18.32 9.04 10.52
CA SER A 20 19.54 8.33 10.11
C SER A 20 20.61 8.40 11.20
N GLN A 21 21.20 7.25 11.58
CA GLN A 21 22.23 7.17 12.63
C GLN A 21 23.46 6.36 12.18
N PHE A 22 24.62 7.02 12.11
CA PHE A 22 25.88 6.49 11.60
C PHE A 22 26.90 6.27 12.74
N PRO A 23 27.22 5.01 13.13
CA PRO A 23 28.24 4.71 14.13
C PRO A 23 29.64 4.68 13.48
N VAL A 24 30.61 5.40 14.05
CA VAL A 24 31.95 5.59 13.47
C VAL A 24 33.05 5.63 14.54
N ILE A 25 34.30 5.50 14.12
CA ILE A 25 35.50 5.70 14.95
C ILE A 25 36.30 6.88 14.36
N ASP A 26 36.79 7.76 15.24
CA ASP A 26 37.31 9.10 14.90
C ASP A 26 38.58 9.11 14.01
N SER A 27 38.86 10.13 13.18
CA SER A 27 38.08 11.34 12.81
C SER A 27 38.49 11.82 11.41
N PRO A 28 37.56 12.27 10.54
CA PRO A 28 37.88 13.20 9.45
C PRO A 28 38.24 14.59 10.00
N ALA A 29 38.84 15.45 9.18
CA ALA A 29 39.08 16.86 9.52
C ALA A 29 37.84 17.75 9.41
N ASP A 30 36.76 17.23 8.80
CA ASP A 30 35.46 17.88 8.65
C ASP A 30 34.36 16.88 9.08
N PRO A 31 33.68 17.11 10.22
CA PRO A 31 32.60 16.26 10.70
C PRO A 31 31.27 16.38 9.94
N LEU A 32 31.14 17.30 8.98
CA LEU A 32 29.88 17.55 8.25
C LEU A 32 29.88 16.98 6.83
N ASN A 33 31.05 16.77 6.21
CA ASN A 33 31.13 16.11 4.90
C ASN A 33 30.93 14.59 5.06
N LEU A 34 29.69 14.14 4.89
CA LEU A 34 29.26 12.75 5.12
C LEU A 34 29.93 11.70 4.23
N ASN A 35 30.46 12.10 3.07
CA ASN A 35 31.28 11.20 2.24
C ASN A 35 32.51 10.70 3.01
N ASN A 36 33.00 11.49 3.97
CA ASN A 36 34.08 11.09 4.88
C ASN A 36 33.68 9.96 5.85
N PHE A 37 32.41 9.57 5.97
CA PHE A 37 31.93 8.50 6.86
C PHE A 37 31.41 7.25 6.14
N ASN A 38 31.39 7.24 4.80
CA ASN A 38 30.93 6.08 4.04
C ASN A 38 31.76 4.81 4.37
N SER A 39 31.07 3.66 4.43
CA SER A 39 31.64 2.33 4.61
C SER A 39 30.85 1.33 3.77
N GLU A 40 31.56 0.53 2.97
CA GLU A 40 31.01 -0.72 2.42
C GLU A 40 30.46 -1.62 3.53
N ARG A 41 29.49 -2.45 3.16
CA ARG A 41 29.04 -3.59 3.97
C ARG A 41 30.10 -4.70 3.92
N SER A 42 30.44 -5.30 5.05
CA SER A 42 31.31 -6.50 5.10
C SER A 42 30.51 -7.81 5.08
N PHE A 43 29.27 -7.77 5.56
CA PHE A 43 28.26 -8.81 5.46
C PHE A 43 26.89 -8.16 5.75
N GLU A 44 25.80 -8.80 5.33
CA GLU A 44 24.43 -8.44 5.69
C GLU A 44 23.59 -9.70 5.94
N HIS A 45 22.58 -9.58 6.79
CA HIS A 45 21.60 -10.61 7.16
C HIS A 45 20.30 -9.91 7.53
N PHE A 46 19.19 -10.31 6.92
CA PHE A 46 17.89 -9.66 7.07
C PHE A 46 16.82 -10.72 7.34
N GLU A 47 16.04 -10.52 8.39
CA GLU A 47 14.94 -11.35 8.83
C GLU A 47 13.76 -10.46 9.23
N VAL A 48 12.57 -11.06 9.34
CA VAL A 48 11.37 -10.35 9.78
C VAL A 48 11.58 -9.82 11.22
N GLY A 49 11.58 -8.49 11.37
CA GLY A 49 11.82 -7.80 12.64
C GLY A 49 13.28 -7.64 13.07
N TYR A 50 14.26 -8.11 12.28
CA TYR A 50 15.68 -8.06 12.64
C TYR A 50 16.61 -7.88 11.43
N SER A 51 17.58 -6.96 11.55
CA SER A 51 18.61 -6.74 10.54
C SER A 51 19.99 -6.72 11.19
N LYS A 52 20.99 -7.35 10.57
CA LYS A 52 22.38 -7.38 11.04
C LYS A 52 23.35 -7.15 9.89
N PHE A 53 24.24 -6.18 10.02
CA PHE A 53 25.25 -5.91 8.99
C PHE A 53 26.56 -5.35 9.58
N GLY A 54 27.66 -5.59 8.89
CA GLY A 54 28.98 -5.09 9.27
C GLY A 54 29.40 -3.87 8.46
N LEU A 55 29.95 -2.84 9.12
CA LEU A 55 30.57 -1.68 8.48
C LEU A 55 32.07 -1.93 8.30
N LYS A 56 32.45 -2.39 7.10
CA LYS A 56 33.81 -2.86 6.72
C LYS A 56 34.93 -1.90 7.13
N ARG A 57 34.72 -0.59 6.97
CA ARG A 57 35.72 0.45 7.25
C ARG A 57 36.05 0.62 8.73
N TYR A 58 35.05 0.43 9.60
CA TYR A 58 35.16 0.65 11.04
C TYR A 58 35.22 -0.65 11.85
N ASN A 59 34.99 -1.80 11.19
CA ASN A 59 34.79 -3.10 11.81
C ASN A 59 33.70 -3.10 12.91
N ILE A 60 32.67 -2.26 12.72
CA ILE A 60 31.50 -2.16 13.60
C ILE A 60 30.44 -3.15 13.11
N THR A 61 29.84 -3.93 14.01
CA THR A 61 28.60 -4.64 13.72
C THR A 61 27.41 -3.79 14.15
N VAL A 62 26.43 -3.65 13.26
CA VAL A 62 25.16 -2.97 13.50
C VAL A 62 24.05 -4.01 13.48
N GLU A 63 23.17 -3.91 14.47
CA GLU A 63 21.97 -4.73 14.62
C GLU A 63 20.78 -3.80 14.82
N LEU A 64 19.68 -4.05 14.12
CA LEU A 64 18.46 -3.26 14.18
C LEU A 64 17.28 -4.19 14.51
N ALA A 65 16.37 -3.69 15.34
CA ALA A 65 15.05 -4.24 15.61
C ALA A 65 14.05 -3.07 15.71
N ALA A 66 12.75 -3.34 15.64
CA ALA A 66 11.72 -2.30 15.81
C ALA A 66 10.48 -2.85 16.49
N SER A 67 9.83 -2.00 17.29
CA SER A 67 8.41 -2.10 17.69
C SER A 67 7.56 -1.16 16.81
N LYS A 68 6.26 -1.02 17.13
CA LYS A 68 5.29 -0.26 16.32
C LYS A 68 5.74 1.16 15.91
N ARG A 69 6.38 1.91 16.83
CA ARG A 69 6.77 3.31 16.61
C ARG A 69 8.18 3.62 17.14
N THR A 70 8.97 2.58 17.41
CA THR A 70 10.30 2.71 18.02
C THR A 70 11.32 1.78 17.36
N GLY A 71 12.37 2.37 16.78
CA GLY A 71 13.56 1.63 16.35
C GLY A 71 14.50 1.39 17.54
N LEU A 72 15.05 0.18 17.65
CA LEU A 72 16.12 -0.17 18.59
C LEU A 72 17.35 -0.63 17.82
N HIS A 73 18.41 0.18 17.91
CA HIS A 73 19.69 -0.09 17.28
C HIS A 73 20.65 -0.63 18.33
N ARG A 74 21.50 -1.59 17.96
CA ARG A 74 22.65 -2.08 18.74
C ARG A 74 23.91 -1.97 17.90
N TYR A 75 24.87 -1.21 18.41
CA TYR A 75 26.15 -0.94 17.78
C TYR A 75 27.25 -1.63 18.58
N THR A 76 27.88 -2.64 17.99
CA THR A 76 29.02 -3.35 18.58
C THR A 76 30.31 -2.88 17.93
N PHE A 77 31.10 -2.11 18.68
CA PHE A 77 32.38 -1.56 18.25
C PHE A 77 33.52 -2.56 18.52
N PRO A 78 34.57 -2.58 17.67
CA PRO A 78 35.76 -3.38 17.92
C PRO A 78 36.57 -2.82 19.11
N PRO A 79 37.45 -3.62 19.75
CA PRO A 79 38.35 -3.14 20.80
C PRO A 79 39.18 -1.95 20.33
N THR A 80 38.94 -0.77 20.92
CA THR A 80 39.56 0.50 20.53
C THR A 80 40.01 1.31 21.75
N LYS A 81 41.02 2.16 21.53
CA LYS A 81 41.47 3.20 22.47
C LYS A 81 40.96 4.60 22.11
N ASN A 82 40.37 4.76 20.92
CA ASN A 82 39.78 6.01 20.49
C ASN A 82 38.37 6.12 21.05
N ASN A 83 37.88 7.35 21.21
CA ASN A 83 36.44 7.56 21.35
C ASN A 83 35.72 7.11 20.07
N VAL A 84 34.47 6.70 20.22
CA VAL A 84 33.58 6.38 19.10
C VAL A 84 32.48 7.42 19.03
N LYS A 85 31.90 7.62 17.84
CA LYS A 85 30.84 8.60 17.63
C LYS A 85 29.62 7.94 16.99
N ILE A 86 28.45 8.46 17.34
CA ILE A 86 27.20 8.20 16.62
C ILE A 86 26.73 9.55 16.09
N ILE A 87 26.62 9.64 14.77
CA ILE A 87 26.18 10.84 14.05
C ILE A 87 24.71 10.66 13.71
N ILE A 88 23.83 11.49 14.27
CA ILE A 88 22.42 11.58 13.91
C ILE A 88 22.30 12.66 12.84
N ASP A 89 21.99 12.25 11.62
CA ASP A 89 22.03 13.09 10.43
C ASP A 89 20.60 13.26 9.87
N LEU A 90 20.00 14.41 10.17
CA LEU A 90 18.63 14.74 9.78
C LEU A 90 18.45 15.31 8.36
N PRO A 91 19.45 15.60 7.50
CA PRO A 91 19.21 16.02 6.11
C PRO A 91 19.42 14.90 5.07
N HIS A 92 19.96 13.74 5.47
CA HIS A 92 20.50 12.70 4.55
C HIS A 92 19.54 12.29 3.43
N ASN A 93 18.31 11.99 3.86
CA ASN A 93 17.21 11.51 3.05
C ASN A 93 16.02 12.50 3.12
N LEU A 94 16.29 13.72 3.61
CA LEU A 94 15.33 14.65 4.21
C LEU A 94 15.77 16.09 3.91
N HIS A 95 15.80 16.47 2.63
CA HIS A 95 16.26 17.80 2.19
C HIS A 95 15.43 18.93 2.82
N VAL A 96 15.98 20.13 3.06
CA VAL A 96 15.28 21.22 3.80
C VAL A 96 14.89 22.43 2.90
N LEU A 97 13.65 22.49 2.36
CA LEU A 97 12.90 23.72 1.91
C LEU A 97 11.31 23.71 1.76
N THR A 98 10.52 22.68 1.32
CA THR A 98 9.03 22.46 1.53
C THR A 98 8.51 20.98 1.28
N TYR A 99 7.97 20.20 2.26
CA TYR A 99 7.50 18.79 1.99
C TYR A 99 6.12 18.82 1.35
N ALA A 100 6.11 19.05 0.04
CA ALA A 100 4.96 18.98 -0.83
C ALA A 100 5.45 18.53 -2.22
N GLY A 101 4.75 17.59 -2.85
CA GLY A 101 5.16 17.08 -4.17
C GLY A 101 6.21 15.97 -4.14
N GLY A 102 6.01 14.94 -3.32
CA GLY A 102 6.29 13.57 -3.78
C GLY A 102 5.20 13.11 -4.77
N TRP A 103 5.22 11.86 -5.20
CA TRP A 103 4.14 11.26 -6.02
C TRP A 103 2.73 11.50 -5.44
N ASN A 104 2.61 11.60 -4.12
CA ASN A 104 1.34 11.82 -3.43
C ASN A 104 0.86 13.30 -3.40
N GLN A 105 1.69 14.26 -3.85
CA GLN A 105 1.44 15.70 -3.71
C GLN A 105 0.92 16.12 -2.31
N GLY A 106 1.37 15.42 -1.26
CA GLY A 106 0.87 15.58 0.10
C GLY A 106 1.10 16.98 0.67
N GLY A 107 0.26 17.36 1.63
CA GLY A 107 0.49 18.57 2.43
C GLY A 107 1.66 18.38 3.41
N PRO A 108 2.36 19.45 3.82
CA PRO A 108 3.50 19.35 4.71
C PRO A 108 3.09 18.87 6.11
N TYR A 109 3.63 17.73 6.51
CA TYR A 109 3.54 17.17 7.85
C TYR A 109 4.85 17.38 8.61
N ILE A 110 4.86 16.99 9.89
CA ILE A 110 6.03 17.07 10.78
C ILE A 110 6.23 15.69 11.40
N VAL A 111 7.46 15.18 11.37
CA VAL A 111 7.86 14.04 12.21
C VAL A 111 8.66 14.58 13.39
N TYR A 112 8.22 14.26 14.59
CA TYR A 112 8.98 14.40 15.82
C TYR A 112 9.66 13.07 16.14
N PHE A 113 10.88 13.14 16.66
CA PHE A 113 11.61 11.96 17.13
C PHE A 113 12.19 12.17 18.52
N CYS A 114 12.48 11.08 19.21
CA CYS A 114 13.21 11.07 20.47
C CYS A 114 14.29 9.99 20.42
N SER A 115 15.55 10.42 20.36
CA SER A 115 16.71 9.53 20.37
C SER A 115 17.34 9.48 21.77
N GLN A 116 17.50 8.26 22.28
CA GLN A 116 18.03 7.95 23.60
C GLN A 116 19.11 6.89 23.47
N PHE A 117 20.03 6.84 24.43
CA PHE A 117 21.13 5.85 24.46
C PHE A 117 21.17 5.14 25.81
N ASN A 118 21.61 3.88 25.82
CA ASN A 118 21.74 3.09 27.07
C ASN A 118 22.96 3.46 27.93
N VAL A 119 23.79 4.40 27.46
CA VAL A 119 25.00 4.92 28.10
C VAL A 119 25.10 6.42 27.83
N ASP A 120 25.63 7.18 28.77
CA ASP A 120 25.83 8.62 28.60
C ASP A 120 26.92 8.90 27.56
N ALA A 121 26.68 9.93 26.72
CA ALA A 121 27.71 10.52 25.88
C ALA A 121 28.66 11.34 26.76
N ILE A 122 29.97 11.25 26.49
CA ILE A 122 31.00 12.01 27.23
C ILE A 122 31.20 13.43 26.67
N GLU A 123 30.69 13.67 25.47
CA GLU A 123 30.69 14.93 24.73
C GLU A 123 29.56 14.82 23.68
N PHE A 124 28.90 15.94 23.36
CA PHE A 124 28.04 16.03 22.19
C PHE A 124 28.19 17.39 21.51
N ALA A 125 27.82 17.44 20.23
CA ALA A 125 27.77 18.66 19.43
C ALA A 125 26.53 18.63 18.52
N THR A 126 26.01 19.80 18.15
CA THR A 126 24.94 19.94 17.16
C THR A 126 25.38 20.85 16.03
N TRP A 127 24.87 20.65 14.81
CA TRP A 127 25.17 21.55 13.70
C TRP A 127 23.91 22.12 13.03
N THR A 128 24.09 23.29 12.43
CA THR A 128 23.07 23.98 11.62
C THR A 128 23.68 24.38 10.28
N SER A 129 22.95 24.20 9.18
CA SER A 129 23.39 24.57 7.82
C SER A 129 22.24 25.19 7.05
N ASP A 130 22.38 26.47 6.69
CA ASP A 130 21.49 27.14 5.73
C ASP A 130 21.78 26.70 4.27
N ASN A 131 22.87 25.95 4.05
CA ASN A 131 23.27 25.43 2.74
C ASN A 131 22.93 23.92 2.64
N PRO A 132 22.17 23.47 1.62
CA PRO A 132 21.90 22.04 1.39
C PRO A 132 23.15 21.21 1.06
N TYR A 133 24.26 21.85 0.66
CA TYR A 133 25.55 21.21 0.42
C TYR A 133 26.55 21.54 1.54
N TYR A 134 26.28 20.97 2.73
CA TYR A 134 27.21 20.74 3.85
C TYR A 134 28.32 21.80 4.07
N GLN A 135 27.92 23.02 4.43
CA GLN A 135 28.80 24.05 5.01
C GLN A 135 28.15 24.65 6.26
N GLY A 136 27.82 23.77 7.22
CA GLY A 136 27.20 24.16 8.48
C GLY A 136 28.19 24.69 9.53
N GLN A 137 27.67 25.35 10.55
CA GLN A 137 28.42 25.67 11.77
C GLN A 137 28.15 24.58 12.82
N ILE A 138 29.20 24.15 13.51
CA ILE A 138 29.13 23.14 14.59
C ILE A 138 29.21 23.87 15.93
N TYR A 139 28.25 23.57 16.81
CA TYR A 139 28.17 24.13 18.16
C TYR A 139 28.50 23.03 19.19
N PHE A 140 29.57 23.26 19.95
CA PHE A 140 30.04 22.42 21.06
C PHE A 140 29.80 23.17 22.38
N ASP A 141 28.53 23.43 22.73
CA ASP A 141 28.19 24.24 23.92
C ASP A 141 27.75 23.41 25.14
N GLY A 142 27.44 22.12 24.95
CA GLY A 142 27.02 21.20 26.01
C GLY A 142 25.60 21.43 26.55
N ASN A 143 24.79 22.28 25.90
CA ASN A 143 23.45 22.63 26.38
C ASN A 143 22.33 21.99 25.55
N THR A 144 21.09 22.08 26.05
CA THR A 144 19.90 21.73 25.27
C THR A 144 19.61 22.86 24.27
N TYR A 145 19.91 22.62 23.00
CA TYR A 145 19.70 23.60 21.93
C TYR A 145 18.27 23.51 21.37
N PHE A 146 17.61 24.66 21.22
CA PHE A 146 16.24 24.77 20.68
C PHE A 146 16.27 25.62 19.40
N GLY A 147 16.06 24.99 18.23
CA GLY A 147 16.08 25.69 16.94
C GLY A 147 16.11 24.73 15.74
N LYS A 148 16.40 25.26 14.55
CA LYS A 148 16.67 24.45 13.36
C LYS A 148 18.01 23.71 13.53
N ILE A 149 17.96 22.45 13.90
CA ILE A 149 19.15 21.58 14.03
C ILE A 149 19.15 20.61 12.85
N ASN A 150 20.25 20.55 12.11
CA ASN A 150 20.41 19.61 11.00
C ASN A 150 20.94 18.25 11.47
N GLY A 151 21.55 18.17 12.65
CA GLY A 151 21.94 16.90 13.25
C GLY A 151 22.78 17.06 14.51
N ALA A 152 23.19 15.93 15.06
CA ALA A 152 23.97 15.85 16.29
C ALA A 152 25.06 14.78 16.20
N ILE A 153 26.21 15.05 16.81
CA ILE A 153 27.31 14.11 17.01
C ILE A 153 27.37 13.78 18.50
N LEU A 154 27.32 12.51 18.86
CA LEU A 154 27.48 12.06 20.24
C LEU A 154 28.74 11.20 20.37
N THR A 155 29.64 11.60 21.27
CA THR A 155 30.92 10.94 21.52
C THR A 155 30.80 10.01 22.73
N PHE A 156 31.30 8.77 22.61
CA PHE A 156 31.22 7.73 23.65
C PHE A 156 32.56 7.04 23.91
N ASN A 157 32.73 6.50 25.13
CA ASN A 157 33.90 5.72 25.53
C ASN A 157 33.67 4.21 25.32
N ALA A 158 33.95 3.71 24.12
CA ALA A 158 33.78 2.29 23.78
C ALA A 158 34.73 1.35 24.57
N THR A 159 35.82 1.86 25.13
CA THR A 159 36.75 1.07 25.97
C THR A 159 36.09 0.61 27.27
N LYS A 160 35.07 1.33 27.76
CA LYS A 160 34.22 0.89 28.89
C LYS A 160 33.03 0.04 28.43
N ASN A 161 32.33 0.48 27.38
CA ASN A 161 31.13 -0.16 26.85
C ASN A 161 31.25 -0.34 25.32
N PRO A 162 31.73 -1.50 24.83
CA PRO A 162 31.90 -1.73 23.39
C PRO A 162 30.56 -1.95 22.66
N VAL A 163 29.46 -2.14 23.40
CA VAL A 163 28.10 -2.24 22.87
C VAL A 163 27.30 -1.02 23.32
N ILE A 164 26.84 -0.23 22.36
CA ILE A 164 25.98 0.94 22.57
C ILE A 164 24.63 0.67 21.91
N LYS A 165 23.53 0.84 22.65
CA LYS A 165 22.17 0.78 22.13
C LYS A 165 21.61 2.19 21.95
N SER A 166 20.91 2.42 20.85
CA SER A 166 20.15 3.63 20.56
C SER A 166 18.68 3.27 20.42
N ARG A 167 17.79 3.98 21.11
CA ARG A 167 16.34 3.79 21.06
C ARG A 167 15.72 5.06 20.49
N VAL A 168 14.96 4.91 19.40
CA VAL A 168 14.50 6.01 18.55
C VAL A 168 12.99 5.89 18.37
N GLY A 169 12.23 6.61 19.20
CA GLY A 169 10.78 6.72 19.03
C GLY A 169 10.43 7.83 18.05
N ILE A 170 9.33 7.66 17.32
CA ILE A 170 8.76 8.69 16.42
C ILE A 170 7.30 9.02 16.78
N SER A 171 6.86 10.22 16.40
CA SER A 171 5.46 10.67 16.54
C SER A 171 5.14 11.81 15.57
N PHE A 172 3.89 11.89 15.11
CA PHE A 172 3.36 13.07 14.40
C PHE A 172 2.75 14.12 15.35
N ILE A 173 2.73 13.86 16.67
CA ILE A 173 2.06 14.70 17.69
C ILE A 173 3.06 15.64 18.36
N SER A 174 4.10 15.10 19.00
CA SER A 174 5.14 15.89 19.68
C SER A 174 6.40 15.08 19.96
N ALA A 175 7.50 15.77 20.30
CA ALA A 175 8.71 15.15 20.81
C ALA A 175 8.49 14.36 22.10
N ASP A 176 7.67 14.88 23.02
CA ASP A 176 7.32 14.19 24.26
C ASP A 176 6.58 12.87 23.96
N GLN A 177 5.65 12.88 23.00
CA GLN A 177 4.98 11.66 22.56
C GLN A 177 5.94 10.68 21.87
N ALA A 178 6.94 11.17 21.13
CA ALA A 178 7.99 10.32 20.57
C ALA A 178 8.86 9.68 21.67
N CYS A 179 9.17 10.39 22.77
CA CYS A 179 9.85 9.82 23.93
C CYS A 179 8.96 8.81 24.69
N LEU A 180 7.67 9.12 24.87
CA LEU A 180 6.71 8.21 25.49
C LEU A 180 6.51 6.92 24.67
N ASN A 181 6.49 7.02 23.34
CA ASN A 181 6.47 5.84 22.45
C ASN A 181 7.72 4.97 22.69
N ALA A 182 8.91 5.59 22.68
CA ALA A 182 10.17 4.88 22.95
C ALA A 182 10.21 4.21 24.34
N GLU A 183 9.78 4.93 25.37
CA GLU A 183 9.82 4.48 26.76
C GLU A 183 8.76 3.42 27.09
N SER A 184 7.58 3.49 26.49
CA SER A 184 6.50 2.53 26.73
C SER A 184 6.60 1.26 25.87
N GLU A 185 7.08 1.35 24.63
CA GLU A 185 7.20 0.18 23.75
C GLU A 185 8.43 -0.68 24.06
N ILE A 186 9.57 -0.07 24.46
CA ILE A 186 10.82 -0.81 24.75
C ILE A 186 11.47 -0.35 26.07
N PRO A 187 10.77 -0.42 27.23
CA PRO A 187 11.23 0.16 28.50
C PRO A 187 12.56 -0.41 29.02
N ASP A 188 12.80 -1.70 28.81
CA ASP A 188 13.88 -2.50 29.39
C ASP A 188 15.15 -2.59 28.51
N TRP A 189 15.15 -1.95 27.34
CA TRP A 189 16.22 -2.02 26.33
C TRP A 189 16.55 -3.46 25.86
N ASN A 190 15.66 -4.42 26.06
CA ASN A 190 15.90 -5.83 25.76
C ASN A 190 15.73 -6.09 24.26
N PHE A 191 16.86 -6.23 23.54
CA PHE A 191 16.89 -6.30 22.08
C PHE A 191 16.33 -7.62 21.57
N GLU A 192 16.74 -8.71 22.23
CA GLU A 192 16.28 -10.07 22.00
C GLU A 192 14.76 -10.18 22.16
N LYS A 193 14.20 -9.52 23.19
CA LYS A 193 12.76 -9.43 23.42
C LYS A 193 12.05 -8.63 22.32
N THR A 194 12.56 -7.45 21.93
CA THR A 194 11.97 -6.66 20.84
C THR A 194 11.92 -7.43 19.53
N VAL A 195 13.00 -8.16 19.18
CA VAL A 195 12.99 -9.05 18.01
C VAL A 195 11.92 -10.14 18.17
N GLN A 196 11.86 -10.82 19.30
CA GLN A 196 10.88 -11.90 19.52
C GLN A 196 9.43 -11.39 19.52
N GLU A 197 9.13 -10.25 20.11
CA GLU A 197 7.78 -9.66 20.14
C GLU A 197 7.31 -9.26 18.75
N THR A 198 8.21 -8.73 17.91
CA THR A 198 7.92 -8.39 16.51
C THR A 198 7.82 -9.64 15.62
N VAL A 199 8.66 -10.67 15.82
CA VAL A 199 8.53 -11.98 15.17
C VAL A 199 7.18 -12.63 15.52
N ASN A 200 6.76 -12.58 16.79
CA ASN A 200 5.47 -13.12 17.23
C ASN A 200 4.28 -12.37 16.58
N ALA A 201 4.38 -11.04 16.45
CA ALA A 201 3.36 -10.24 15.78
C ALA A 201 3.24 -10.63 14.29
N TRP A 202 4.36 -10.73 13.58
CA TRP A 202 4.39 -11.19 12.19
C TRP A 202 3.91 -12.64 12.03
N GLN A 203 4.28 -13.54 12.93
CA GLN A 203 3.80 -14.92 12.92
C GLN A 203 2.28 -14.99 13.07
N THR A 204 1.69 -14.14 13.93
CA THR A 204 0.23 -14.02 14.10
C THR A 204 -0.49 -13.58 12.82
N GLU A 205 0.18 -12.84 11.94
CA GLU A 205 -0.35 -12.49 10.61
C GLU A 205 -0.13 -13.59 9.58
N LEU A 206 1.10 -14.07 9.42
CA LEU A 206 1.46 -15.05 8.39
C LEU A 206 0.72 -16.38 8.59
N GLU A 207 0.48 -16.80 9.84
CA GLU A 207 -0.29 -18.03 10.14
C GLU A 207 -1.78 -17.97 9.77
N LYS A 208 -2.34 -16.80 9.38
CA LYS A 208 -3.72 -16.71 8.90
C LYS A 208 -3.95 -17.42 7.55
N ILE A 209 -2.89 -17.74 6.80
CA ILE A 209 -2.94 -18.58 5.59
C ILE A 209 -1.83 -19.64 5.67
N TYR A 210 -2.20 -20.92 5.68
CA TYR A 210 -1.24 -22.02 5.76
C TYR A 210 -1.05 -22.71 4.40
N VAL A 211 0.18 -22.70 3.88
CA VAL A 211 0.53 -23.29 2.57
C VAL A 211 1.26 -24.63 2.72
N GLU A 212 0.55 -25.74 2.44
CA GLU A 212 1.12 -27.09 2.33
C GLU A 212 1.38 -27.52 0.88
N GLY A 213 2.14 -28.61 0.69
CA GLY A 213 2.44 -29.21 -0.63
C GLY A 213 3.37 -28.41 -1.55
N ALA A 214 3.56 -27.11 -1.31
CA ALA A 214 4.45 -26.24 -2.07
C ALA A 214 5.94 -26.42 -1.74
N THR A 215 6.82 -26.01 -2.65
CA THR A 215 8.27 -25.90 -2.42
C THR A 215 8.59 -24.77 -1.44
N ASP A 216 9.73 -24.85 -0.78
CA ASP A 216 10.13 -23.84 0.21
C ASP A 216 10.46 -22.49 -0.46
N ASP A 217 10.94 -22.50 -1.71
CA ASP A 217 11.04 -21.30 -2.56
C ASP A 217 9.67 -20.64 -2.80
N PHE A 218 8.64 -21.42 -3.19
CA PHE A 218 7.28 -20.88 -3.38
C PHE A 218 6.67 -20.34 -2.09
N LYS A 219 6.90 -21.00 -0.95
CA LYS A 219 6.51 -20.48 0.38
C LYS A 219 7.26 -19.20 0.73
N THR A 220 8.55 -19.12 0.40
CA THR A 220 9.37 -17.92 0.63
C THR A 220 8.82 -16.75 -0.16
N ILE A 221 8.47 -16.94 -1.43
CA ILE A 221 7.78 -15.92 -2.23
C ILE A 221 6.45 -15.54 -1.55
N PHE A 222 5.58 -16.52 -1.27
CA PHE A 222 4.25 -16.29 -0.71
C PHE A 222 4.26 -15.49 0.61
N TYR A 223 5.07 -15.88 1.59
CA TYR A 223 5.11 -15.19 2.88
C TYR A 223 5.94 -13.89 2.87
N THR A 224 6.87 -13.72 1.91
CA THR A 224 7.48 -12.39 1.65
C THR A 224 6.44 -11.44 1.05
N VAL A 225 5.58 -11.97 0.18
CA VAL A 225 4.44 -11.27 -0.43
C VAL A 225 3.35 -10.88 0.58
N ASP A 226 3.14 -11.62 1.67
CA ASP A 226 2.21 -11.21 2.74
C ASP A 226 2.69 -9.98 3.56
N ILE A 227 3.93 -9.48 3.37
CA ILE A 227 4.45 -8.26 4.04
C ILE A 227 3.57 -7.01 3.75
N VAL A 228 2.84 -7.05 2.64
CA VAL A 228 1.80 -6.11 2.23
C VAL A 228 0.77 -5.82 3.32
N ARG A 229 0.48 -6.77 4.22
CA ARG A 229 -0.46 -6.54 5.33
C ARG A 229 -0.03 -5.44 6.28
N SER A 230 1.26 -5.09 6.35
CA SER A 230 1.74 -3.96 7.16
C SER A 230 0.95 -2.65 6.95
N LEU A 231 0.41 -2.43 5.75
CA LEU A 231 -0.44 -1.27 5.43
C LEU A 231 -1.86 -1.40 6.01
N ILE A 232 -2.44 -2.60 5.95
CA ILE A 232 -3.74 -2.93 6.55
C ILE A 232 -3.64 -2.91 8.08
N ASP A 233 -2.55 -3.44 8.63
CA ASP A 233 -2.28 -3.45 10.07
C ASP A 233 -2.03 -2.04 10.58
N THR A 234 -1.39 -1.16 9.81
CA THR A 234 -1.26 0.26 10.15
C THR A 234 -2.64 0.90 10.31
N TYR A 235 -3.57 0.65 9.39
CA TYR A 235 -4.96 1.10 9.54
C TYR A 235 -5.68 0.48 10.74
N GLN A 236 -5.58 -0.84 10.95
CA GLN A 236 -6.28 -1.53 12.04
C GLN A 236 -5.73 -1.17 13.44
N ASN A 237 -4.45 -0.83 13.56
CA ASN A 237 -3.81 -0.53 14.84
C ASN A 237 -3.75 0.98 15.16
N GLU A 238 -3.55 1.84 14.16
CA GLU A 238 -3.36 3.27 14.35
C GLU A 238 -4.58 4.11 13.93
N GLY A 239 -5.54 3.52 13.21
CA GLY A 239 -6.75 4.19 12.71
C GLY A 239 -6.55 4.99 11.41
N TYR A 240 -5.36 4.96 10.83
CA TYR A 240 -5.00 5.71 9.61
C TYR A 240 -4.52 4.74 8.52
N MET A 241 -5.13 4.80 7.34
CA MET A 241 -4.49 4.25 6.14
C MET A 241 -3.23 5.08 5.84
N PRO A 242 -2.14 4.47 5.33
CA PRO A 242 -1.04 5.23 4.73
C PRO A 242 -1.59 6.12 3.60
N ASP A 243 -1.12 7.38 3.53
CA ASP A 243 -1.67 8.45 2.67
C ASP A 243 -1.26 8.27 1.18
N GLY A 244 -1.75 7.18 0.58
CA GLY A 244 -1.63 6.83 -0.83
C GLY A 244 -2.50 7.72 -1.73
N ARG A 245 -2.28 9.03 -1.69
CA ARG A 245 -2.74 9.91 -2.77
C ARG A 245 -1.91 9.59 -4.00
N SER A 246 -2.55 9.63 -5.16
CA SER A 246 -1.86 9.81 -6.44
C SER A 246 -1.88 11.30 -6.80
N GLY A 247 -0.84 11.76 -7.51
CA GLY A 247 -0.54 13.17 -7.75
C GLY A 247 -1.43 13.85 -8.80
N LEU A 248 -2.74 13.59 -8.79
CA LEU A 248 -3.71 14.03 -9.81
C LEU A 248 -3.44 13.51 -11.24
N GLU A 249 -2.46 12.62 -11.42
CA GLU A 249 -2.04 12.07 -12.73
C GLU A 249 -2.80 10.80 -13.14
N ASN A 250 -3.74 10.33 -12.31
CA ASN A 250 -4.67 9.24 -12.62
C ASN A 250 -5.23 9.37 -14.04
N GLY A 251 -5.23 8.29 -14.82
CA GLY A 251 -5.87 8.22 -16.14
C GLY A 251 -7.34 8.64 -16.06
N ILE A 252 -7.61 9.90 -16.42
CA ILE A 252 -8.75 10.70 -15.93
C ILE A 252 -10.10 10.03 -16.21
N THR A 253 -10.21 9.28 -17.30
CA THR A 253 -11.43 8.57 -17.69
C THR A 253 -11.61 7.20 -17.04
N GLN A 254 -10.55 6.41 -16.85
CA GLN A 254 -10.68 4.97 -16.55
C GLN A 254 -10.47 4.66 -15.06
N GLY A 255 -9.38 5.15 -14.46
CA GLY A 255 -9.22 5.12 -13.01
C GLY A 255 -10.30 5.94 -12.29
N GLY A 256 -10.79 7.01 -12.94
CA GLY A 256 -11.99 7.74 -12.53
C GLY A 256 -13.25 6.85 -12.55
N SER A 257 -13.57 6.23 -13.70
CA SER A 257 -14.78 5.39 -13.84
C SER A 257 -14.83 4.20 -12.87
N ASN A 258 -13.70 3.52 -12.65
CA ASN A 258 -13.63 2.42 -11.67
C ASN A 258 -13.87 2.96 -10.24
N GLY A 259 -13.33 4.16 -9.92
CA GLY A 259 -13.64 4.86 -8.67
C GLY A 259 -15.12 5.26 -8.52
N ASP A 260 -15.75 5.79 -9.59
CA ASP A 260 -17.16 6.18 -9.60
C ASP A 260 -18.10 4.98 -9.35
N MET A 261 -17.75 3.80 -9.88
CA MET A 261 -18.46 2.53 -9.61
C MET A 261 -18.37 2.13 -8.13
N VAL A 262 -17.17 2.20 -7.54
CA VAL A 262 -16.96 1.91 -6.10
C VAL A 262 -17.70 2.91 -5.20
N VAL A 263 -17.75 4.19 -5.57
CA VAL A 263 -18.51 5.23 -4.83
C VAL A 263 -20.02 4.95 -4.87
N ASN A 264 -20.56 4.56 -6.03
CA ASN A 264 -21.96 4.16 -6.21
C ASN A 264 -22.30 2.90 -5.38
N LEU A 265 -21.38 1.94 -5.32
CA LEU A 265 -21.51 0.72 -4.51
C LEU A 265 -21.50 0.97 -2.99
N TRP A 266 -20.66 1.87 -2.49
CA TRP A 266 -20.39 1.96 -1.05
C TRP A 266 -21.56 2.54 -0.24
N ASN A 267 -22.38 3.42 -0.81
CA ASN A 267 -23.63 3.85 -0.19
C ASN A 267 -24.66 4.43 -1.19
N PRO A 268 -25.71 3.67 -1.57
CA PRO A 268 -26.73 4.13 -2.52
C PRO A 268 -27.62 5.27 -1.99
N ASN A 269 -27.41 5.75 -0.76
CA ASN A 269 -28.09 6.93 -0.20
C ASN A 269 -27.17 8.18 -0.12
N ILE A 270 -25.91 8.13 -0.56
CA ILE A 270 -25.08 9.34 -0.67
C ILE A 270 -25.51 10.14 -1.91
N THR A 271 -26.50 11.00 -1.71
CA THR A 271 -26.75 12.10 -2.63
C THR A 271 -25.69 13.18 -2.43
N PHE A 272 -24.63 13.17 -3.23
CA PHE A 272 -23.65 14.27 -3.29
C PHE A 272 -24.36 15.58 -3.66
N ASN A 273 -24.75 16.38 -2.65
CA ASN A 273 -25.53 17.62 -2.78
C ASN A 273 -26.73 17.52 -3.76
N GLY A 274 -27.44 16.39 -3.75
CA GLY A 274 -28.60 16.13 -4.61
C GLY A 274 -28.29 15.76 -6.07
N LYS A 275 -27.03 15.54 -6.45
CA LYS A 275 -26.57 15.26 -7.82
C LYS A 275 -26.39 13.76 -8.14
N TYR A 276 -27.32 12.90 -7.72
CA TYR A 276 -27.23 11.45 -8.00
C TYR A 276 -27.17 11.17 -9.52
N ASP A 277 -27.91 11.96 -10.30
CA ASP A 277 -27.92 11.91 -11.76
C ASP A 277 -26.57 12.25 -12.40
N GLU A 278 -25.69 13.03 -11.73
CA GLU A 278 -24.36 13.35 -12.27
C GLU A 278 -23.38 12.19 -12.09
N LEU A 279 -23.41 11.47 -10.95
CA LEU A 279 -22.58 10.27 -10.78
C LEU A 279 -23.01 9.18 -11.77
N LEU A 280 -24.32 8.99 -11.96
CA LEU A 280 -24.85 8.10 -12.99
C LEU A 280 -24.45 8.58 -14.40
N PHE A 281 -24.42 9.89 -14.67
CA PHE A 281 -23.92 10.46 -15.92
C PHE A 281 -22.43 10.19 -16.15
N TYR A 282 -21.59 10.10 -15.13
CA TYR A 282 -20.19 9.68 -15.29
C TYR A 282 -20.09 8.19 -15.67
N VAL A 283 -20.78 7.29 -14.98
CA VAL A 283 -20.85 5.85 -15.34
C VAL A 283 -21.45 5.64 -16.75
N LEU A 284 -22.48 6.42 -17.12
CA LEU A 284 -23.04 6.41 -18.48
C LEU A 284 -22.09 7.03 -19.51
N ASN A 285 -21.17 7.92 -19.11
CA ASN A 285 -20.07 8.36 -19.98
C ASN A 285 -18.97 7.29 -20.12
N THR A 286 -18.80 6.38 -19.16
CA THR A 286 -18.00 5.16 -19.37
C THR A 286 -18.64 4.24 -20.41
N LEU A 287 -19.97 4.15 -20.45
CA LEU A 287 -20.67 3.49 -21.56
C LEU A 287 -20.51 4.25 -22.89
N ASN A 288 -20.49 5.59 -22.88
CA ASN A 288 -20.11 6.36 -24.08
C ASN A 288 -18.66 6.05 -24.52
N LEU A 289 -17.71 5.88 -23.59
CA LEU A 289 -16.31 5.48 -23.85
C LEU A 289 -16.20 4.06 -24.46
N LEU A 290 -17.07 3.14 -24.04
CA LEU A 290 -17.24 1.83 -24.69
C LEU A 290 -17.75 1.99 -26.14
N ASP A 291 -18.70 2.88 -26.39
CA ASP A 291 -19.15 3.22 -27.75
C ASP A 291 -18.14 4.07 -28.57
N LEU A 292 -17.03 4.52 -27.98
CA LEU A 292 -15.90 5.14 -28.70
C LEU A 292 -14.94 4.13 -29.36
N MET A 293 -15.18 2.82 -29.22
CA MET A 293 -14.24 1.79 -29.68
C MET A 293 -14.09 1.71 -31.21
N LEU A 294 -12.91 2.08 -31.73
CA LEU A 294 -12.63 2.15 -33.17
C LEU A 294 -12.08 0.84 -33.78
N LEU A 295 -12.11 0.78 -35.12
CA LEU A 295 -11.41 -0.21 -35.94
C LEU A 295 -9.99 0.29 -36.24
N ILE A 296 -8.96 -0.37 -35.70
CA ILE A 296 -7.55 0.00 -35.86
C ILE A 296 -6.74 -1.20 -36.34
N LYS A 297 -5.93 -1.01 -37.39
CA LYS A 297 -5.09 -2.05 -38.01
C LYS A 297 -5.84 -3.37 -38.36
N GLY A 298 -7.16 -3.31 -38.50
CA GLY A 298 -8.05 -4.44 -38.82
C GLY A 298 -8.84 -5.03 -37.64
N ALA A 299 -8.54 -4.65 -36.40
CA ALA A 299 -9.22 -5.13 -35.20
C ALA A 299 -10.14 -4.07 -34.57
N LYS A 300 -11.25 -4.48 -33.98
CA LYS A 300 -12.19 -3.61 -33.23
C LYS A 300 -11.95 -3.73 -31.73
N GLY A 301 -12.50 -2.78 -30.97
CA GLY A 301 -12.55 -2.87 -29.50
C GLY A 301 -11.46 -2.07 -28.78
N PHE A 302 -10.96 -0.98 -29.38
CA PHE A 302 -9.90 -0.14 -28.80
C PHE A 302 -10.44 1.23 -28.40
N MET A 303 -10.28 1.58 -27.12
CA MET A 303 -10.53 2.92 -26.61
C MET A 303 -9.55 3.90 -27.23
N MET A 304 -10.05 5.08 -27.59
CA MET A 304 -9.31 6.10 -28.32
C MET A 304 -9.56 7.49 -27.71
N PRO A 305 -8.52 8.32 -27.54
CA PRO A 305 -8.70 9.65 -26.97
C PRO A 305 -9.58 10.51 -27.89
N ARG A 306 -10.49 11.28 -27.29
CA ARG A 306 -11.46 12.11 -28.00
C ARG A 306 -11.26 13.58 -27.63
N TYR A 307 -11.17 14.44 -28.64
CA TYR A 307 -11.15 15.89 -28.45
C TYR A 307 -12.55 16.43 -28.11
N GLU A 308 -12.61 17.60 -27.46
CA GLU A 308 -13.86 18.28 -27.08
C GLU A 308 -14.82 18.50 -28.27
N ASN A 309 -14.29 18.68 -29.47
CA ASN A 309 -15.06 18.81 -30.72
C ASN A 309 -15.70 17.49 -31.21
N GLY A 310 -15.56 16.41 -30.46
CA GLY A 310 -16.13 15.09 -30.73
C GLY A 310 -15.32 14.21 -31.67
N THR A 311 -14.19 14.67 -32.21
CA THR A 311 -13.31 13.88 -33.10
C THR A 311 -12.24 13.11 -32.31
N TYR A 312 -11.65 12.07 -32.92
CA TYR A 312 -10.68 11.18 -32.27
C TYR A 312 -9.23 11.58 -32.58
N LYS A 313 -8.35 11.46 -31.57
CA LYS A 313 -6.90 11.40 -31.78
C LYS A 313 -6.54 9.95 -32.10
N ILE A 314 -6.23 9.67 -33.36
CA ILE A 314 -5.64 8.36 -33.73
C ILE A 314 -4.21 8.32 -33.16
N ILE A 315 -3.95 7.33 -32.32
CA ILE A 315 -2.65 7.02 -31.72
C ILE A 315 -2.25 5.58 -32.09
N ASP A 316 -0.97 5.22 -31.94
CA ASP A 316 -0.62 3.79 -32.02
C ASP A 316 -1.02 3.08 -30.73
N ILE A 317 -1.73 1.96 -30.86
CA ILE A 317 -2.24 1.16 -29.74
C ILE A 317 -1.16 0.47 -28.93
N LEU A 318 0.09 0.47 -29.41
CA LEU A 318 1.28 -0.07 -28.72
C LEU A 318 2.38 1.01 -28.51
N GLY A 319 2.06 2.30 -28.72
CA GLY A 319 3.04 3.38 -28.74
C GLY A 319 3.16 4.14 -27.42
N GLU A 320 4.40 4.46 -27.02
CA GLU A 320 4.73 5.27 -25.82
C GLU A 320 4.01 6.64 -25.81
N ASP A 321 3.77 7.23 -26.98
CA ASP A 321 2.96 8.45 -27.19
C ASP A 321 1.54 8.38 -26.59
N GLY A 322 1.01 7.18 -26.31
CA GLY A 322 -0.28 6.98 -25.64
C GLY A 322 -0.18 6.93 -24.11
N VAL A 323 0.95 6.41 -23.59
CA VAL A 323 1.19 5.95 -22.20
C VAL A 323 1.34 7.10 -21.18
N HIS A 324 1.58 8.32 -21.68
CA HIS A 324 1.69 9.53 -20.86
C HIS A 324 0.85 10.71 -21.39
N TYR A 325 -0.05 10.48 -22.35
CA TYR A 325 -0.88 11.55 -22.96
C TYR A 325 -2.39 11.37 -22.75
N ALA A 326 -2.85 10.12 -22.59
CA ALA A 326 -4.28 9.81 -22.47
C ALA A 326 -4.55 8.52 -21.68
N PHE A 327 -3.58 7.61 -21.70
CA PHE A 327 -3.45 6.49 -20.79
C PHE A 327 -2.29 6.79 -19.82
N TYR A 328 -2.19 6.02 -18.73
CA TYR A 328 -1.19 6.21 -17.67
C TYR A 328 -0.46 4.88 -17.42
N GLU A 329 0.85 4.83 -17.68
CA GLU A 329 1.78 3.70 -17.48
C GLU A 329 1.54 2.41 -18.31
N ALA A 330 0.32 2.14 -18.78
CA ALA A 330 0.03 1.06 -19.75
C ALA A 330 -0.41 1.58 -21.14
N THR A 331 -0.29 0.74 -22.17
CA THR A 331 -0.62 1.09 -23.56
C THR A 331 -2.13 1.14 -23.83
N PRO A 332 -2.57 1.77 -24.93
CA PRO A 332 -3.98 1.73 -25.33
C PRO A 332 -4.50 0.31 -25.63
N TRP A 333 -3.65 -0.66 -25.99
CA TRP A 333 -4.08 -2.07 -26.16
C TRP A 333 -4.50 -2.68 -24.82
N GLU A 334 -3.64 -2.49 -23.81
CA GLU A 334 -3.76 -2.99 -22.45
C GLU A 334 -4.98 -2.37 -21.76
N TYR A 335 -5.04 -1.04 -21.61
CA TYR A 335 -6.22 -0.37 -21.04
C TYR A 335 -7.55 -0.69 -21.76
N SER A 336 -7.52 -0.99 -23.07
CA SER A 336 -8.71 -1.42 -23.81
C SER A 336 -9.18 -2.86 -23.48
N LEU A 337 -8.60 -3.51 -22.46
CA LEU A 337 -9.04 -4.79 -21.89
C LEU A 337 -9.46 -4.66 -20.41
N ASP A 338 -8.99 -3.63 -19.69
CA ASP A 338 -9.35 -3.37 -18.28
C ASP A 338 -10.75 -2.76 -18.11
N ILE A 339 -11.79 -3.56 -18.38
CA ILE A 339 -13.20 -3.17 -18.19
C ILE A 339 -13.90 -4.23 -17.34
N PRO A 340 -13.58 -4.33 -16.03
CA PRO A 340 -14.04 -5.42 -15.17
C PRO A 340 -15.56 -5.41 -14.94
N PHE A 341 -16.17 -4.23 -14.85
CA PHE A 341 -17.60 -4.07 -14.58
C PHE A 341 -18.52 -4.50 -15.75
N ASP A 342 -18.06 -4.42 -17.02
CA ASP A 342 -18.84 -4.85 -18.20
C ASP A 342 -17.98 -5.52 -19.30
N VAL A 343 -17.37 -6.65 -18.93
CA VAL A 343 -16.68 -7.54 -19.87
C VAL A 343 -17.60 -8.04 -20.98
N LYS A 344 -18.92 -8.15 -20.72
CA LYS A 344 -19.90 -8.57 -21.73
C LYS A 344 -19.93 -7.56 -22.89
N ARG A 345 -20.01 -6.27 -22.60
CA ARG A 345 -19.97 -5.22 -23.63
C ARG A 345 -18.63 -5.15 -24.34
N LEU A 346 -17.52 -5.36 -23.63
CA LEU A 346 -16.18 -5.49 -24.23
C LEU A 346 -16.10 -6.66 -25.24
N ILE A 347 -16.71 -7.81 -24.92
CA ILE A 347 -16.84 -8.96 -25.85
C ILE A 347 -17.69 -8.58 -27.07
N GLU A 348 -18.84 -7.92 -26.88
CA GLU A 348 -19.70 -7.44 -27.99
C GLU A 348 -18.93 -6.50 -28.95
N LEU A 349 -18.23 -5.50 -28.40
CA LEU A 349 -17.49 -4.47 -29.16
C LEU A 349 -16.26 -5.02 -29.89
N THR A 350 -15.59 -6.03 -29.32
CA THR A 350 -14.51 -6.77 -30.00
C THR A 350 -15.05 -7.62 -31.17
N GLY A 351 -16.37 -7.82 -31.27
CA GLY A 351 -17.04 -8.57 -32.34
C GLY A 351 -17.47 -9.99 -31.95
N GLY A 352 -17.63 -10.25 -30.65
CA GLY A 352 -18.11 -11.50 -30.08
C GLY A 352 -17.00 -12.46 -29.63
N PRO A 353 -17.36 -13.57 -28.93
CA PRO A 353 -16.42 -14.40 -28.18
C PRO A 353 -15.21 -14.94 -28.96
N LYS A 354 -15.35 -15.23 -30.26
CA LYS A 354 -14.25 -15.75 -31.09
C LYS A 354 -13.17 -14.71 -31.35
N LEU A 355 -13.56 -13.48 -31.70
CA LEU A 355 -12.61 -12.38 -31.92
C LEU A 355 -12.00 -11.90 -30.60
N PHE A 356 -12.75 -12.00 -29.51
CA PHE A 356 -12.22 -11.78 -28.17
C PHE A 356 -11.17 -12.84 -27.79
N GLU A 357 -11.43 -14.12 -28.03
CA GLU A 357 -10.43 -15.19 -27.83
C GLU A 357 -9.16 -14.96 -28.65
N GLU A 358 -9.28 -14.58 -29.93
CA GLU A 358 -8.14 -14.25 -30.79
C GLU A 358 -7.35 -13.04 -30.30
N ARG A 359 -8.02 -12.02 -29.71
CA ARG A 359 -7.37 -10.86 -29.10
C ARG A 359 -6.64 -11.23 -27.80
N LEU A 360 -7.22 -12.07 -26.95
CA LEU A 360 -6.54 -12.56 -25.73
C LEU A 360 -5.35 -13.46 -26.09
N ASP A 361 -5.51 -14.37 -27.06
CA ASP A 361 -4.41 -15.21 -27.54
C ASP A 361 -3.26 -14.38 -28.14
N LYS A 362 -3.58 -13.23 -28.72
CA LYS A 362 -2.59 -12.23 -29.15
C LYS A 362 -1.95 -11.47 -27.98
N THR A 363 -2.73 -11.11 -26.97
CA THR A 363 -2.30 -10.43 -25.73
C THR A 363 -1.23 -11.27 -25.01
N PHE A 364 -1.53 -12.54 -24.72
CA PHE A 364 -0.63 -13.46 -24.03
C PHE A 364 0.33 -14.23 -24.96
N SER A 365 0.52 -13.76 -26.20
CA SER A 365 1.44 -14.37 -27.16
C SER A 365 2.91 -14.16 -26.81
N ASN A 366 3.24 -13.03 -26.14
CA ASN A 366 4.58 -12.76 -25.66
C ASN A 366 4.81 -13.43 -24.29
N LYS A 367 5.57 -14.51 -24.27
CA LYS A 367 5.89 -15.27 -23.04
C LYS A 367 6.92 -14.60 -22.13
N THR A 368 7.40 -13.39 -22.46
CA THR A 368 8.03 -12.54 -21.43
C THR A 368 7.00 -12.01 -20.44
N TYR A 369 5.74 -11.80 -20.82
CA TYR A 369 4.70 -11.18 -19.98
C TYR A 369 5.06 -9.79 -19.41
N LEU A 370 6.07 -9.10 -19.96
CA LEU A 370 6.62 -7.84 -19.44
C LEU A 370 6.67 -6.73 -20.49
N ASN A 371 6.01 -6.92 -21.65
CA ASN A 371 6.00 -5.97 -22.76
C ASN A 371 5.13 -6.42 -23.96
N GLY A 372 4.75 -5.45 -24.77
CA GLY A 372 4.33 -5.61 -26.16
C GLY A 372 2.82 -5.65 -26.36
N TYR A 373 2.11 -6.41 -25.53
CA TYR A 373 0.63 -6.45 -25.46
C TYR A 373 0.10 -6.77 -24.06
N TYR A 374 1.00 -7.11 -23.12
CA TYR A 374 0.70 -7.47 -21.75
C TYR A 374 1.94 -7.27 -20.88
N ASN A 375 1.77 -6.68 -19.70
CA ASN A 375 2.83 -6.43 -18.72
C ASN A 375 2.35 -6.71 -17.29
N ILE A 376 2.66 -7.90 -16.73
CA ILE A 376 2.36 -8.19 -15.31
C ILE A 376 3.17 -7.34 -14.33
N GLY A 377 4.20 -6.61 -14.78
CA GLY A 377 4.93 -5.66 -13.95
C GLY A 377 4.21 -4.31 -13.73
N ASN A 378 2.90 -4.21 -14.04
CA ASN A 378 2.09 -2.98 -13.98
C ASN A 378 0.62 -3.32 -13.66
N GLU A 379 -0.07 -2.51 -12.84
CA GLU A 379 -1.39 -2.84 -12.28
C GLU A 379 -2.58 -2.88 -13.28
N PRO A 380 -2.67 -2.03 -14.33
CA PRO A 380 -3.77 -2.08 -15.31
C PRO A 380 -3.95 -3.46 -15.97
N ASP A 381 -2.91 -4.28 -15.97
CA ASP A 381 -2.90 -5.59 -16.60
C ASP A 381 -3.35 -6.75 -15.69
N PHE A 382 -3.38 -6.51 -14.38
CA PHE A 382 -3.62 -7.55 -13.37
C PHE A 382 -4.90 -8.36 -13.60
N PHE A 383 -5.94 -7.71 -14.12
CA PHE A 383 -7.23 -8.32 -14.43
C PHE A 383 -7.23 -9.12 -15.74
N HIS A 384 -6.40 -8.77 -16.74
CA HIS A 384 -6.55 -9.28 -18.11
C HIS A 384 -6.52 -10.81 -18.22
N VAL A 385 -5.73 -11.48 -17.37
CA VAL A 385 -5.65 -12.95 -17.34
C VAL A 385 -7.01 -13.60 -17.09
N CYS A 386 -7.91 -12.98 -16.33
CA CYS A 386 -9.24 -13.52 -16.00
C CYS A 386 -10.22 -13.44 -17.18
N LEU A 387 -9.95 -12.66 -18.22
CA LEU A 387 -10.91 -12.37 -19.30
C LEU A 387 -11.38 -13.61 -20.08
N TYR A 388 -10.57 -14.68 -20.15
CA TYR A 388 -11.01 -15.95 -20.76
C TYR A 388 -12.16 -16.63 -20.00
N HIS A 389 -12.39 -16.33 -18.71
CA HIS A 389 -13.50 -16.92 -17.94
C HIS A 389 -14.85 -16.53 -18.55
N PHE A 390 -14.99 -15.27 -19.00
CA PHE A 390 -16.22 -14.71 -19.56
C PHE A 390 -16.61 -15.30 -20.92
N ILE A 391 -15.70 -16.02 -21.58
CA ILE A 391 -15.95 -16.77 -22.82
C ILE A 391 -15.84 -18.31 -22.63
N GLY A 392 -15.83 -18.79 -21.38
CA GLY A 392 -15.78 -20.22 -21.07
C GLY A 392 -14.44 -20.90 -21.41
N LYS A 393 -13.34 -20.15 -21.38
CA LYS A 393 -11.97 -20.60 -21.71
C LYS A 393 -11.01 -20.49 -20.53
N GLN A 394 -11.53 -20.55 -19.29
CA GLN A 394 -10.79 -20.38 -18.03
C GLN A 394 -9.53 -21.25 -17.87
N TYR A 395 -9.42 -22.37 -18.60
CA TYR A 395 -8.19 -23.17 -18.62
C TYR A 395 -6.99 -22.39 -19.16
N LYS A 396 -7.19 -21.49 -20.16
CA LYS A 396 -6.13 -20.60 -20.67
C LYS A 396 -5.65 -19.62 -19.60
N SER A 397 -6.58 -19.05 -18.81
CA SER A 397 -6.23 -18.22 -17.65
C SER A 397 -5.35 -18.98 -16.68
N VAL A 398 -5.75 -20.19 -16.28
CA VAL A 398 -4.97 -21.03 -15.35
C VAL A 398 -3.59 -21.37 -15.92
N GLU A 399 -3.49 -21.70 -17.21
CA GLU A 399 -2.19 -21.95 -17.88
C GLU A 399 -1.27 -20.72 -17.83
N ILE A 400 -1.78 -19.54 -18.17
CA ILE A 400 -1.02 -18.28 -18.16
C ILE A 400 -0.63 -17.86 -16.74
N ILE A 401 -1.57 -17.90 -15.79
CA ILE A 401 -1.33 -17.57 -14.38
C ILE A 401 -0.27 -18.50 -13.79
N ARG A 402 -0.34 -19.82 -14.03
CA ARG A 402 0.66 -20.77 -13.55
C ARG A 402 2.05 -20.55 -14.16
N ASP A 403 2.13 -20.09 -15.41
CA ASP A 403 3.39 -19.76 -16.09
C ASP A 403 3.99 -18.45 -15.54
N ILE A 404 3.16 -17.43 -15.30
CA ILE A 404 3.56 -16.18 -14.65
C ILE A 404 4.08 -16.43 -13.22
N LEU A 405 3.28 -17.06 -12.34
CA LEU A 405 3.66 -17.37 -10.95
C LEU A 405 4.97 -18.17 -10.83
N LYS A 406 5.32 -18.93 -11.87
CA LYS A 406 6.53 -19.77 -11.94
C LYS A 406 7.75 -19.06 -12.54
N THR A 407 7.55 -18.05 -13.38
CA THR A 407 8.64 -17.45 -14.18
C THR A 407 8.88 -15.97 -13.93
N ARG A 408 7.93 -15.27 -13.27
CA ARG A 408 7.97 -13.82 -13.04
C ARG A 408 8.09 -13.42 -11.57
N PHE A 409 8.02 -14.40 -10.67
CA PHE A 409 8.21 -14.25 -9.23
C PHE A 409 9.31 -15.20 -8.75
N GLY A 410 10.10 -14.78 -7.76
CA GLY A 410 11.21 -15.56 -7.22
C GLY A 410 11.67 -15.04 -5.86
N SER A 411 12.36 -15.86 -5.07
CA SER A 411 12.87 -15.49 -3.73
C SER A 411 14.16 -14.61 -3.75
N GLY A 412 14.52 -14.05 -4.90
CA GLY A 412 15.73 -13.24 -5.10
C GLY A 412 15.52 -11.74 -4.91
N GLN A 413 16.60 -10.96 -5.08
CA GLN A 413 16.55 -9.49 -5.03
C GLN A 413 15.68 -8.91 -6.16
N ASP A 414 15.84 -9.44 -7.38
CA ASP A 414 14.97 -9.15 -8.54
C ASP A 414 13.73 -10.08 -8.54
N GLY A 415 13.10 -10.25 -7.37
CA GLY A 415 12.09 -11.28 -7.10
C GLY A 415 10.66 -10.98 -7.57
N VAL A 416 10.40 -9.76 -8.03
CA VAL A 416 9.10 -9.27 -8.52
C VAL A 416 9.22 -8.74 -9.96
N PRO A 417 8.15 -8.80 -10.78
CA PRO A 417 8.21 -8.48 -12.21
C PRO A 417 8.27 -6.99 -12.55
N GLY A 418 8.00 -6.12 -11.59
CA GLY A 418 8.00 -4.66 -11.72
C GLY A 418 8.24 -4.04 -10.35
N ASN A 419 7.61 -2.90 -10.08
CA ASN A 419 7.47 -2.43 -8.71
C ASN A 419 6.55 -3.40 -7.92
N ASP A 420 6.52 -3.27 -6.59
CA ASP A 420 5.51 -3.95 -5.74
C ASP A 420 4.26 -3.07 -5.51
N ASP A 421 4.38 -1.76 -5.74
CA ASP A 421 3.32 -0.74 -5.68
C ASP A 421 2.48 -0.82 -4.41
N SER A 422 3.17 -0.71 -3.27
CA SER A 422 2.58 -0.84 -1.94
C SER A 422 1.82 -2.17 -1.75
N GLY A 423 2.30 -3.23 -2.41
CA GLY A 423 1.75 -4.56 -2.30
C GLY A 423 0.65 -4.95 -3.26
N ALA A 424 0.40 -4.16 -4.30
CA ALA A 424 -0.48 -4.55 -5.39
C ALA A 424 0.06 -5.83 -6.06
N MET A 425 1.37 -5.87 -6.35
CA MET A 425 2.05 -7.00 -6.99
C MET A 425 2.04 -8.26 -6.12
N GLY A 426 2.38 -8.12 -4.84
CA GLY A 426 2.25 -9.21 -3.88
C GLY A 426 0.82 -9.73 -3.76
N SER A 427 -0.17 -8.84 -3.62
CA SER A 427 -1.59 -9.23 -3.55
C SER A 427 -2.02 -10.06 -4.77
N TRP A 428 -1.58 -9.68 -5.97
CA TRP A 428 -1.84 -10.45 -7.19
C TRP A 428 -1.26 -11.86 -7.10
N PHE A 429 -0.01 -12.02 -6.65
CA PHE A 429 0.60 -13.33 -6.45
C PHE A 429 -0.17 -14.16 -5.42
N ALA A 430 -0.46 -13.61 -4.24
CA ALA A 430 -1.10 -14.33 -3.14
C ALA A 430 -2.49 -14.87 -3.52
N PHE A 431 -3.33 -14.04 -4.14
CA PHE A 431 -4.66 -14.47 -4.62
C PHE A 431 -4.55 -15.57 -5.68
N ASN A 432 -3.73 -15.35 -6.72
CA ASN A 432 -3.59 -16.32 -7.80
C ASN A 432 -2.92 -17.64 -7.34
N ALA A 433 -2.04 -17.59 -6.33
CA ALA A 433 -1.45 -18.75 -5.69
C ALA A 433 -2.48 -19.65 -4.98
N ILE A 434 -3.47 -19.05 -4.29
CA ILE A 434 -4.60 -19.79 -3.70
C ILE A 434 -5.73 -20.12 -4.71
N GLY A 435 -5.58 -19.72 -5.98
CA GLY A 435 -6.52 -20.02 -7.05
C GLY A 435 -7.76 -19.11 -7.10
N LEU A 436 -7.67 -17.92 -6.51
CA LEU A 436 -8.71 -16.88 -6.54
C LEU A 436 -8.18 -15.61 -7.20
N TYR A 437 -9.07 -14.68 -7.53
CA TYR A 437 -8.71 -13.29 -7.84
C TYR A 437 -9.91 -12.38 -7.50
N PRO A 438 -9.72 -11.24 -6.81
CA PRO A 438 -10.82 -10.35 -6.43
C PRO A 438 -11.32 -9.58 -7.65
N LEU A 439 -12.34 -10.12 -8.31
CA LEU A 439 -12.99 -9.48 -9.45
C LEU A 439 -14.09 -8.52 -8.99
N GLU A 440 -13.95 -7.22 -9.27
CA GLU A 440 -15.08 -6.29 -9.25
C GLU A 440 -16.02 -6.64 -10.42
N THR A 441 -16.91 -7.60 -10.16
CA THR A 441 -17.87 -8.09 -11.13
C THR A 441 -19.23 -8.18 -10.47
N HIS A 442 -20.21 -7.52 -11.07
CA HIS A 442 -21.63 -7.71 -10.73
C HIS A 442 -22.14 -9.07 -11.26
N VAL A 443 -21.42 -10.16 -11.02
CA VAL A 443 -22.00 -11.50 -11.10
C VAL A 443 -22.97 -11.61 -9.96
N ASN A 444 -24.21 -11.25 -10.26
CA ASN A 444 -25.38 -11.32 -9.39
C ASN A 444 -25.44 -10.28 -8.26
N PRO A 445 -25.82 -9.01 -8.53
CA PRO A 445 -25.96 -8.00 -7.48
C PRO A 445 -27.27 -8.10 -6.66
N TYR A 446 -28.24 -8.93 -7.06
CA TYR A 446 -29.57 -8.97 -6.45
C TYR A 446 -29.82 -10.21 -5.58
N ILE A 447 -30.24 -10.01 -4.34
CA ILE A 447 -30.56 -11.08 -3.37
C ILE A 447 -31.83 -11.83 -3.78
N GLN A 448 -31.70 -13.08 -4.22
CA GLN A 448 -32.82 -13.97 -4.59
C GLN A 448 -33.41 -14.72 -3.40
N ASN A 449 -32.59 -15.03 -2.39
CA ASN A 449 -33.01 -15.63 -1.13
C ASN A 449 -31.95 -15.35 -0.05
N VAL A 450 -32.37 -15.38 1.22
CA VAL A 450 -31.47 -15.35 2.38
C VAL A 450 -31.79 -16.55 3.28
N LYS A 451 -30.79 -17.11 3.94
CA LYS A 451 -30.99 -17.95 5.12
C LYS A 451 -30.29 -17.34 6.32
N LEU A 452 -30.87 -17.50 7.50
CA LEU A 452 -30.26 -17.18 8.79
C LEU A 452 -30.20 -18.47 9.62
N ASN A 453 -29.00 -18.91 9.99
CA ASN A 453 -28.77 -20.19 10.66
C ASN A 453 -29.53 -21.35 9.97
N THR A 454 -29.26 -21.54 8.67
CA THR A 454 -29.92 -22.48 7.73
C THR A 454 -31.40 -22.25 7.42
N LYS A 455 -32.13 -21.44 8.18
CA LYS A 455 -33.57 -21.20 7.97
C LYS A 455 -33.78 -20.14 6.89
N ASN A 456 -34.59 -20.43 5.87
CA ASN A 456 -34.98 -19.43 4.86
C ASN A 456 -35.59 -18.18 5.54
N TRP A 457 -34.94 -17.04 5.34
CA TRP A 457 -35.26 -15.77 5.98
C TRP A 457 -35.95 -14.86 4.96
N LYS A 458 -37.27 -14.67 5.10
CA LYS A 458 -38.08 -13.92 4.12
C LYS A 458 -38.12 -12.41 4.34
N LYS A 459 -37.50 -11.89 5.41
CA LYS A 459 -37.55 -10.48 5.77
C LYS A 459 -36.32 -9.76 5.25
N THR A 460 -36.48 -8.51 4.82
CA THR A 460 -35.40 -7.59 4.43
C THR A 460 -34.68 -6.98 5.63
N TRP A 461 -35.05 -7.38 6.86
CA TRP A 461 -34.48 -6.95 8.13
C TRP A 461 -34.30 -8.14 9.09
N PHE A 462 -33.54 -7.94 10.15
CA PHE A 462 -33.41 -8.84 11.31
C PHE A 462 -33.34 -7.99 12.58
N ARG A 463 -33.76 -8.54 13.74
CA ARG A 463 -33.58 -7.90 15.04
C ARG A 463 -32.19 -8.21 15.57
N HIS A 464 -31.66 -7.35 16.45
CA HIS A 464 -30.39 -7.62 17.15
C HIS A 464 -30.41 -8.98 17.88
N SER A 465 -31.56 -9.38 18.46
CA SER A 465 -31.80 -10.69 19.06
C SER A 465 -31.50 -11.88 18.16
N ASP A 466 -31.63 -11.71 16.84
CA ASP A 466 -31.56 -12.79 15.86
C ASP A 466 -30.10 -13.12 15.50
N ILE A 467 -29.16 -12.23 15.88
CA ILE A 467 -27.71 -12.35 15.64
C ILE A 467 -26.85 -12.23 16.90
N ALA A 468 -27.40 -11.79 18.04
CA ALA A 468 -26.63 -11.45 19.26
C ALA A 468 -25.82 -12.61 19.88
N ASN A 469 -26.15 -13.86 19.57
CA ASN A 469 -25.42 -15.05 20.02
C ASN A 469 -24.54 -15.67 18.91
N GLY A 470 -24.27 -14.92 17.85
CA GLY A 470 -23.65 -15.40 16.61
C GLY A 470 -24.67 -16.01 15.65
N ALA A 471 -24.47 -15.77 14.35
CA ALA A 471 -25.29 -16.36 13.29
C ALA A 471 -24.53 -16.47 11.96
N ILE A 472 -24.86 -17.49 11.17
CA ILE A 472 -24.43 -17.62 9.77
C ILE A 472 -25.57 -17.09 8.89
N MET A 473 -25.26 -16.12 8.02
CA MET A 473 -26.20 -15.58 7.04
C MET A 473 -25.76 -15.98 5.63
N GLU A 474 -26.55 -16.81 4.96
CA GLU A 474 -26.27 -17.28 3.59
C GLU A 474 -27.10 -16.48 2.59
N PHE A 475 -26.47 -15.76 1.67
CA PHE A 475 -27.16 -15.06 0.58
C PHE A 475 -27.11 -15.90 -0.70
N VAL A 476 -28.25 -16.02 -1.39
CA VAL A 476 -28.33 -16.58 -2.74
C VAL A 476 -28.55 -15.42 -3.70
N MET A 477 -27.59 -15.16 -4.57
CA MET A 477 -27.58 -14.00 -5.46
C MET A 477 -27.99 -14.38 -6.89
N GLY A 478 -28.62 -13.45 -7.62
CA GLY A 478 -28.98 -13.57 -9.04
C GLY A 478 -28.76 -12.28 -9.85
N PRO A 479 -28.75 -12.36 -11.19
CA PRO A 479 -28.34 -11.27 -12.09
C PRO A 479 -29.45 -10.23 -12.34
N GLU A 480 -30.68 -10.55 -11.95
CA GLU A 480 -31.89 -9.73 -12.13
C GLU A 480 -32.54 -9.45 -10.77
N PRO A 481 -33.27 -8.33 -10.59
CA PRO A 481 -34.03 -8.07 -9.38
C PRO A 481 -34.91 -9.27 -8.99
N SER A 482 -34.79 -9.70 -7.73
CA SER A 482 -35.53 -10.87 -7.24
C SER A 482 -37.03 -10.66 -7.41
N LYS A 483 -37.71 -11.70 -7.89
CA LYS A 483 -39.16 -11.73 -8.07
C LYS A 483 -39.89 -12.43 -6.92
N VAL A 484 -39.16 -12.85 -5.89
CA VAL A 484 -39.64 -13.78 -4.84
C VAL A 484 -39.18 -13.45 -3.42
N TRP A 485 -38.15 -12.62 -3.25
CA TRP A 485 -37.58 -12.24 -1.95
C TRP A 485 -37.51 -10.70 -1.87
N GLY A 486 -38.01 -10.14 -0.77
CA GLY A 486 -38.16 -8.69 -0.60
C GLY A 486 -39.27 -8.02 -1.42
N VAL A 487 -39.97 -8.77 -2.28
CA VAL A 487 -41.06 -8.28 -3.14
C VAL A 487 -42.41 -8.29 -2.42
N ILE A 488 -43.27 -7.33 -2.73
CA ILE A 488 -44.69 -7.28 -2.32
C ILE A 488 -45.54 -7.73 -3.52
N GLY A 489 -46.43 -8.71 -3.32
CA GLY A 489 -47.34 -9.16 -4.38
C GLY A 489 -48.55 -8.25 -4.54
N GLU A 490 -49.09 -8.13 -5.76
CA GLU A 490 -50.29 -7.33 -6.07
C GLU A 490 -51.57 -7.79 -5.33
N ASN A 491 -51.54 -8.98 -4.69
CA ASN A 491 -52.63 -9.56 -3.91
C ASN A 491 -52.23 -9.83 -2.44
N ASP A 492 -51.15 -9.22 -1.92
CA ASP A 492 -50.78 -9.29 -0.49
C ASP A 492 -51.72 -8.38 0.35
N ASP A 493 -52.98 -8.81 0.50
CA ASP A 493 -54.06 -8.11 1.23
C ASP A 493 -53.85 -8.10 2.77
N LYS A 494 -52.75 -7.49 3.22
CA LYS A 494 -52.56 -6.86 4.55
C LYS A 494 -51.25 -6.07 4.62
N ILE A 495 -51.40 -4.75 4.76
CA ILE A 495 -50.30 -3.83 5.08
C ILE A 495 -50.01 -3.94 6.58
N ASP A 496 -49.28 -4.98 6.98
CA ASP A 496 -48.86 -5.20 8.38
C ASP A 496 -47.54 -4.47 8.64
N VAL A 497 -47.64 -3.20 9.08
CA VAL A 497 -46.51 -2.25 9.15
C VAL A 497 -45.46 -2.66 10.18
N GLU A 498 -45.90 -3.27 11.30
CA GLU A 498 -45.01 -3.70 12.39
C GLU A 498 -44.00 -4.77 11.95
N ASP A 499 -44.28 -5.51 10.86
CA ASP A 499 -43.37 -6.52 10.33
C ASP A 499 -42.48 -6.00 9.18
N ARG A 500 -42.47 -4.69 8.89
CA ARG A 500 -41.73 -4.10 7.74
C ARG A 500 -40.96 -2.80 7.99
N VAL A 501 -41.33 -1.94 8.95
CA VAL A 501 -40.55 -0.70 9.24
C VAL A 501 -40.53 -0.36 10.74
N VAL A 502 -39.33 -0.18 11.29
CA VAL A 502 -39.14 0.58 12.54
C VAL A 502 -38.87 2.04 12.17
N PRO A 503 -39.74 3.01 12.53
CA PRO A 503 -39.52 4.41 12.19
C PRO A 503 -38.40 5.02 13.06
N PRO A 504 -37.47 5.81 12.48
CA PRO A 504 -36.46 6.52 13.26
C PRO A 504 -37.06 7.74 13.97
N SER A 505 -37.62 7.54 15.16
CA SER A 505 -38.05 8.63 16.05
C SER A 505 -37.16 8.73 17.29
N MET A 506 -36.04 9.46 17.17
CA MET A 506 -35.39 10.03 18.35
C MET A 506 -36.14 11.29 18.79
N SER A 507 -36.76 11.30 19.98
CA SER A 507 -36.64 12.42 20.94
C SER A 507 -37.45 12.23 22.25
N SER A 508 -36.72 12.22 23.36
CA SER A 508 -37.03 12.85 24.68
C SER A 508 -38.27 12.50 25.54
N THR A 509 -38.01 12.59 26.86
CA THR A 509 -38.92 12.91 27.99
C THR A 509 -40.02 11.94 28.41
N ASN A 510 -39.71 11.13 29.43
CA ASN A 510 -40.28 11.11 30.80
C ASN A 510 -39.33 10.21 31.63
N ILE A 511 -38.89 10.45 32.87
CA ILE A 511 -39.35 11.25 34.04
C ILE A 511 -40.63 10.69 34.68
N ASP A 512 -40.47 10.27 35.94
CA ASP A 512 -41.41 9.62 36.87
C ASP A 512 -41.92 8.23 36.42
N ASP A 513 -41.89 7.15 37.21
CA ASP A 513 -41.43 6.94 38.62
C ASP A 513 -40.22 5.99 38.70
#